data_AF-A0A7R9JJZ0-F1
#
_entry.id   AF-A0A7R9JJZ0-F1
#
_cell.length_a   1.000
_cell.length_b   1.000
_cell.length_c   1.000
_cell.angle_alpha   90.00
_cell.angle_beta   90.00
_cell.angle_gamma   90.00
#
_symmetry.space_group_name_H-M   'P 1'
#
loop_
_entity.id
_entity.type
_entity.pdbx_description
1 polymer ?
#
loop_
_entity_poly.entity_id
_entity_poly.type
_entity_poly.pdbx_seq_one_letter_code
_entity_poly.pdbx_strand_id
1 'polypeptide(L)'
;MNSNVKYIWTSGRLCDFKGCDRPDLQPIHINGWFWTAELKKLAPTNNRVQNDWSHTGGLNRPQPDNREPQQGGAPENCLAVLNNFYQDGVHWHDVACHHRKPFVCEESDSLLKYVRFTNPNLRV
;
A
#
# COMPACT_ATOMS: atom_id res chain seq x y z
N MET A 1 5.88 -21.17 0.47
CA MET A 1 5.20 -20.26 -0.48
C MET A 1 5.74 -20.57 -1.88
N ASN A 2 4.87 -20.72 -2.87
CA ASN A 2 5.26 -21.11 -4.22
C ASN A 2 6.22 -20.04 -4.81
N SER A 3 7.41 -20.43 -5.27
CA SER A 3 8.52 -19.56 -5.69
C SER A 3 8.26 -18.67 -6.92
N ASN A 4 7.00 -18.60 -7.39
CA ASN A 4 6.60 -17.96 -8.64
C ASN A 4 5.92 -16.60 -8.44
N VAL A 5 5.48 -16.25 -7.23
CA VAL A 5 4.81 -14.96 -7.00
C VAL A 5 5.85 -13.92 -6.60
N LYS A 6 6.14 -13.01 -7.53
CA LYS A 6 7.15 -11.96 -7.36
C LYS A 6 6.60 -10.66 -6.76
N TYR A 7 5.28 -10.46 -6.84
CA TYR A 7 4.65 -9.22 -6.43
C TYR A 7 3.16 -9.45 -6.17
N ILE A 8 2.65 -8.86 -5.08
CA ILE A 8 1.26 -8.94 -4.68
C ILE A 8 0.77 -7.54 -4.31
N TRP A 9 -0.41 -7.17 -4.81
CA TRP A 9 -1.10 -5.98 -4.36
C TRP A 9 -1.67 -6.15 -2.96
N THR A 10 -1.54 -5.09 -2.17
CA THR A 10 -2.21 -4.93 -0.88
C THR A 10 -3.29 -3.85 -0.99
N SER A 11 -3.96 -3.53 0.13
CA SER A 11 -4.92 -2.42 0.21
C SER A 11 -4.27 -1.06 0.51
N GLY A 12 -2.93 -0.99 0.59
CA GLY A 12 -2.21 0.23 0.95
C GLY A 12 -2.22 1.27 -0.18
N ARG A 13 -2.52 2.51 0.18
CA ARG A 13 -2.78 3.61 -0.77
C ARG A 13 -2.25 4.93 -0.23
N LEU A 14 -1.68 5.75 -1.11
CA LEU A 14 -1.38 7.15 -0.80
C LEU A 14 -2.66 8.00 -0.96
N CYS A 15 -2.90 8.89 0.00
CA CYS A 15 -3.98 9.87 -0.09
C CYS A 15 -3.65 10.93 -1.14
N ASP A 16 -4.14 10.73 -2.37
CA ASP A 16 -3.91 11.59 -3.55
C ASP A 16 -5.23 12.10 -4.17
N PHE A 17 -6.31 12.10 -3.40
CA PHE A 17 -7.65 12.51 -3.81
C PHE A 17 -8.17 13.69 -2.96
N LYS A 18 -9.40 14.14 -3.24
CA LYS A 18 -10.02 15.27 -2.54
C LYS A 18 -10.14 14.99 -1.03
N GLY A 19 -9.67 15.92 -0.20
CA GLY A 19 -9.70 15.82 1.27
C GLY A 19 -8.38 15.36 1.91
N CYS A 20 -7.33 15.18 1.12
CA CYS A 20 -5.99 14.83 1.62
C CYS A 20 -5.16 16.05 2.08
N ASP A 21 -5.73 17.26 2.04
CA ASP A 21 -5.15 18.51 2.53
C ASP A 21 -5.17 18.66 4.07
N ARG A 22 -5.61 17.61 4.78
CA ARG A 22 -5.60 17.56 6.23
C ARG A 22 -4.19 17.70 6.82
N PRO A 23 -3.99 18.50 7.90
CA PRO A 23 -2.68 18.70 8.52
C PRO A 23 -1.98 17.42 8.97
N ASP A 24 -2.72 16.42 9.46
CA ASP A 24 -2.15 15.16 9.95
C ASP A 24 -1.64 14.24 8.83
N LEU A 25 -2.02 14.51 7.57
CA LEU A 25 -1.53 13.79 6.40
C LEU A 25 -0.30 14.45 5.77
N GLN A 26 0.09 15.65 6.23
CA GLN A 26 1.21 16.39 5.66
C GLN A 26 2.55 16.02 6.32
N PRO A 27 3.65 15.91 5.55
CA PRO A 27 3.70 15.84 4.09
C PRO A 27 3.08 14.54 3.57
N ILE A 28 2.29 14.61 2.48
CA ILE A 28 1.52 13.47 1.95
C ILE A 28 2.39 12.23 1.73
N HIS A 29 3.57 12.38 1.13
CA HIS A 29 4.47 11.24 0.86
C HIS A 29 5.02 10.55 2.12
N ILE A 30 4.94 11.19 3.29
CA ILE A 30 5.36 10.62 4.59
C ILE A 30 4.17 10.12 5.38
N ASN A 31 3.12 10.93 5.49
CA ASN A 31 2.01 10.75 6.42
C ASN A 31 0.69 10.37 5.74
N GLY A 32 0.64 10.35 4.41
CA GLY A 32 -0.58 10.15 3.64
C GLY A 32 -0.89 8.70 3.30
N TRP A 33 -0.08 7.73 3.70
CA TRP A 33 -0.33 6.31 3.42
C TRP A 33 -1.35 5.73 4.41
N PHE A 34 -2.30 4.95 3.90
CA PHE A 34 -3.33 4.29 4.71
C PHE A 34 -3.78 2.96 4.11
N TRP A 35 -4.32 2.08 4.96
CA TRP A 35 -5.00 0.86 4.55
C TRP A 35 -6.44 1.19 4.19
N THR A 36 -6.81 0.98 2.93
CA THR A 36 -8.14 1.37 2.41
C THR A 36 -9.29 0.58 3.04
N ALA A 37 -9.04 -0.64 3.52
CA ALA A 37 -10.06 -1.50 4.14
C ALA A 37 -10.69 -0.89 5.40
N GLU A 38 -9.89 -0.18 6.21
CA GLU A 38 -10.33 0.37 7.50
C GLU A 38 -10.07 1.88 7.62
N LEU A 39 -9.61 2.52 6.54
CA LEU A 39 -9.15 3.90 6.52
C LEU A 39 -8.10 4.19 7.61
N LYS A 40 -7.28 3.19 7.93
CA LYS A 40 -6.27 3.25 8.99
C LYS A 40 -4.97 3.78 8.44
N LYS A 41 -4.50 4.90 8.97
CA LYS A 41 -3.22 5.51 8.61
C LYS A 41 -2.06 4.55 8.91
N LEU A 42 -1.12 4.41 7.98
CA LEU A 42 0.15 3.71 8.20
C LEU A 42 1.09 4.59 9.03
N ALA A 43 2.05 3.97 9.71
CA ALA A 43 3.14 4.70 10.34
C ALA A 43 3.88 5.58 9.30
N PRO A 44 4.45 6.73 9.71
CA PRO A 44 5.21 7.61 8.82
C PRO A 44 6.27 6.83 8.04
N THR A 45 6.40 7.08 6.74
CA THR A 45 7.30 6.30 5.88
C THR A 45 8.79 6.51 6.20
N ASN A 46 9.13 7.56 6.94
CA ASN A 46 10.49 7.79 7.46
C ASN A 46 10.77 7.12 8.81
N ASN A 47 9.78 6.47 9.44
CA ASN A 47 9.96 5.71 10.68
C ASN A 47 10.01 4.20 10.39
N ARG A 48 11.21 3.60 10.40
CA ARG A 48 11.41 2.17 10.06
C ARG A 48 11.13 1.19 11.20
N VAL A 49 10.70 1.66 12.37
CA VAL A 49 10.45 0.80 13.54
C VAL A 49 9.11 0.06 13.43
N GLN A 50 8.13 0.65 12.74
CA GLN A 50 6.75 0.17 12.71
C GLN A 50 6.19 -0.05 11.30
N ASN A 51 7.06 -0.27 10.30
CA ASN A 51 6.67 -0.63 8.94
C ASN A 51 7.75 -1.48 8.26
N ASP A 52 7.39 -2.02 7.10
CA ASP A 52 8.23 -2.92 6.31
C ASP A 52 8.53 -2.34 4.92
N TRP A 53 8.54 -1.01 4.81
CA TRP A 53 8.99 -0.32 3.60
C TRP A 53 10.46 -0.63 3.34
N SER A 54 10.78 -0.99 2.10
CA SER A 54 12.14 -1.34 1.73
C SER A 54 13.14 -0.19 1.98
N HIS A 55 14.36 -0.57 2.35
CA HIS A 55 15.51 0.34 2.41
C HIS A 55 16.10 0.66 1.03
N THR A 56 15.64 0.00 -0.02
CA THR A 56 16.09 0.20 -1.41
C THR A 56 14.91 0.24 -2.38
N GLY A 57 15.17 0.47 -3.67
CA GLY A 57 14.12 0.62 -4.68
C GLY A 57 14.71 0.87 -6.05
N GLY A 58 13.87 1.20 -7.03
CA GLY A 58 14.33 1.41 -8.40
C GLY A 58 15.22 2.65 -8.58
N LEU A 59 15.25 3.56 -7.60
CA LEU A 59 16.20 4.69 -7.53
C LEU A 59 17.37 4.46 -6.58
N ASN A 60 17.58 3.23 -6.10
CA ASN A 60 18.57 2.93 -5.05
C ASN A 60 18.38 3.79 -3.78
N ARG A 61 17.12 4.13 -3.46
CA ARG A 61 16.74 4.88 -2.27
C ARG A 61 15.63 4.16 -1.51
N PRO A 62 15.46 4.43 -0.21
CA PRO A 62 14.39 3.83 0.58
C PRO A 62 12.99 4.16 0.06
N GLN A 63 12.07 3.20 0.15
CA GLN A 63 10.67 3.36 -0.25
C GLN A 63 9.88 4.19 0.78
N PRO A 64 8.81 4.90 0.35
CA PRO A 64 8.38 5.12 -1.05
C PRO A 64 9.36 5.98 -1.86
N ASP A 65 9.66 5.57 -3.10
CA ASP A 65 10.62 6.25 -3.96
C ASP A 65 9.99 6.93 -5.19
N ASN A 66 8.69 6.83 -5.46
CA ASN A 66 7.94 7.54 -6.51
C ASN A 66 8.78 7.82 -7.78
N ARG A 67 9.35 6.76 -8.32
CA ARG A 67 10.30 6.72 -9.42
C ARG A 67 9.64 6.89 -10.77
N GLU A 68 8.52 6.24 -11.03
CA GLU A 68 7.89 6.26 -12.36
C GLU A 68 7.64 7.67 -12.92
N PRO A 69 7.16 8.66 -12.15
CA PRO A 69 6.99 10.02 -12.64
C PRO A 69 8.28 10.68 -13.14
N GLN A 70 9.42 10.32 -12.55
CA GLN A 70 10.74 10.85 -12.95
C GLN A 70 11.19 10.29 -14.30
N GLN A 71 10.50 9.26 -14.80
CA GLN A 71 10.73 8.63 -16.10
C GLN A 71 9.59 8.93 -17.09
N GLY A 72 8.72 9.89 -16.78
CA GLY A 72 7.53 10.22 -17.59
C GLY A 72 6.34 9.27 -17.40
N GLY A 73 6.37 8.45 -16.35
CA GLY A 73 5.30 7.51 -15.97
C GLY A 73 4.29 8.10 -14.97
N ALA A 74 3.46 7.22 -14.41
CA ALA A 74 2.42 7.59 -13.45
C ALA A 74 2.95 7.64 -12.01
N PRO A 75 2.34 8.43 -11.12
CA PRO A 75 2.65 8.39 -9.68
C PRO A 75 2.49 7.01 -9.06
N GLU A 76 3.43 6.64 -8.21
CA GLU A 76 3.48 5.34 -7.52
C GLU A 76 2.66 5.38 -6.24
N ASN A 77 1.36 5.58 -6.38
CA ASN A 77 0.51 5.87 -5.23
C ASN A 77 -0.13 4.60 -4.61
N CYS A 78 0.28 3.39 -5.01
CA CYS A 78 -0.23 2.10 -4.49
C CYS A 78 0.86 1.26 -3.83
N LEU A 79 0.51 0.51 -2.78
CA LEU A 79 1.46 -0.33 -2.03
C LEU A 79 1.39 -1.79 -2.51
N ALA A 80 2.53 -2.31 -2.95
CA ALA A 80 2.73 -3.74 -3.22
C ALA A 80 3.75 -4.34 -2.26
N VAL A 81 3.59 -5.63 -1.96
CA VAL A 81 4.68 -6.45 -1.41
C VAL A 81 5.45 -7.02 -2.59
N LEU A 82 6.75 -6.72 -2.67
CA LEU A 82 7.64 -7.32 -3.66
C LEU A 82 8.46 -8.41 -3.01
N ASN A 83 8.52 -9.57 -3.65
CA ASN A 83 9.27 -10.72 -3.18
C ASN A 83 10.65 -10.74 -3.85
N ASN A 84 11.62 -10.12 -3.17
CA ASN A 84 13.03 -10.06 -3.56
C ASN A 84 13.27 -9.51 -4.97
N PHE A 85 12.45 -8.57 -5.42
CA PHE A 85 12.53 -8.00 -6.76
C PHE A 85 13.79 -7.13 -6.94
N TYR A 86 14.17 -6.38 -5.90
CA TYR A 86 15.38 -5.54 -5.90
C TYR A 86 16.57 -6.18 -5.15
N GLN A 87 16.51 -7.50 -4.90
CA GLN A 87 17.53 -8.24 -4.13
C GLN A 87 17.67 -7.74 -2.68
N ASP A 88 16.58 -7.22 -2.12
CA ASP A 88 16.50 -6.59 -0.82
C ASP A 88 15.61 -7.35 0.18
N GLY A 89 15.09 -8.53 -0.20
CA GLY A 89 14.17 -9.31 0.63
C GLY A 89 12.70 -9.11 0.27
N VAL A 90 11.80 -9.39 1.21
CA VAL A 90 10.35 -9.25 0.99
C VAL A 90 9.87 -8.02 1.74
N HIS A 91 9.56 -6.95 1.02
CA HIS A 91 9.26 -5.64 1.60
C HIS A 91 8.16 -4.90 0.84
N TRP A 92 7.68 -3.81 1.42
CA TRP A 92 6.71 -2.91 0.80
C TRP A 92 7.41 -1.95 -0.15
N HIS A 93 6.80 -1.77 -1.32
CA HIS A 93 7.19 -0.81 -2.34
C HIS A 93 5.99 -0.01 -2.80
N ASP A 94 6.24 1.25 -3.10
CA ASP A 94 5.27 2.05 -3.83
C ASP A 94 5.39 1.73 -5.31
N VAL A 95 4.24 1.55 -5.96
CA VAL A 95 4.17 1.13 -7.35
C VAL A 95 3.00 1.86 -8.02
N ALA A 96 3.14 2.19 -9.30
CA ALA A 96 2.04 2.78 -10.05
C ALA A 96 0.84 1.82 -10.11
N CYS A 97 -0.34 2.34 -9.80
CA CYS A 97 -1.53 1.52 -9.57
C CYS A 97 -2.03 0.76 -10.81
N HIS A 98 -1.62 1.17 -12.02
CA HIS A 98 -2.08 0.58 -13.28
C HIS A 98 -1.45 -0.79 -13.59
N HIS A 99 -0.42 -1.20 -12.85
CA HIS A 99 0.23 -2.49 -13.06
C HIS A 99 -0.68 -3.67 -12.70
N ARG A 100 -0.78 -4.64 -13.61
CA ARG A 100 -1.52 -5.89 -13.36
C ARG A 100 -0.70 -6.80 -12.44
N LYS A 101 -1.21 -7.11 -11.26
CA LYS A 101 -0.60 -8.02 -10.29
C LYS A 101 -1.69 -8.88 -9.61
N PRO A 102 -1.37 -10.09 -9.12
CA PRO A 102 -2.25 -10.74 -8.16
C PRO A 102 -2.39 -9.88 -6.90
N PHE A 103 -3.48 -10.08 -6.16
CA PHE A 103 -3.78 -9.34 -4.93
C PHE A 103 -4.10 -10.31 -3.81
N VAL A 104 -3.93 -9.87 -2.57
CA VAL A 104 -4.37 -10.60 -1.37
C VAL A 104 -5.63 -9.95 -0.81
N CYS A 105 -6.56 -10.78 -0.34
CA CYS A 105 -7.72 -10.34 0.41
C CYS A 105 -7.59 -10.79 1.87
N GLU A 106 -8.02 -9.93 2.78
CA GLU A 106 -8.16 -10.23 4.19
C GLU A 106 -9.60 -9.92 4.61
N GLU A 107 -10.18 -10.79 5.43
CA GLU A 107 -11.49 -10.54 6.04
C GLU A 107 -11.37 -9.47 7.12
N SER A 108 -12.24 -8.47 7.10
CA SER A 108 -12.31 -7.46 8.16
C SER A 108 -13.55 -7.70 9.01
N ASP A 109 -13.36 -7.89 10.31
CA ASP A 109 -14.44 -8.05 11.28
C ASP A 109 -15.45 -6.90 11.22
N SER A 110 -14.96 -5.67 11.01
CA SER A 110 -15.80 -4.48 10.90
C SER A 110 -16.71 -4.55 9.68
N LEU A 111 -16.17 -4.98 8.53
CA LEU A 111 -16.94 -5.16 7.30
C LEU A 111 -17.88 -6.36 7.39
N LEU A 112 -17.44 -7.47 7.97
CA LEU A 112 -18.28 -8.65 8.20
C LEU A 112 -19.46 -8.34 9.13
N LYS A 113 -19.23 -7.58 10.21
CA LYS A 113 -20.31 -7.09 11.11
C LYS A 113 -21.30 -6.20 10.36
N TYR A 114 -20.81 -5.27 9.54
CA TYR A 114 -21.66 -4.40 8.72
C TYR A 114 -22.52 -5.21 7.74
N VAL A 115 -21.93 -6.19 7.04
CA VAL A 115 -22.66 -7.05 6.09
C VAL A 115 -23.73 -7.87 6.82
N ARG A 116 -23.41 -8.51 7.96
CA ARG A 116 -24.38 -9.26 8.76
C ARG A 116 -25.53 -8.38 9.26
N PHE A 117 -25.25 -7.13 9.62
CA PHE A 117 -26.27 -6.18 10.08
C PHE A 117 -27.19 -5.70 8.94
N THR A 118 -26.62 -5.39 7.79
CA THR A 118 -27.35 -4.83 6.63
C THR A 118 -28.03 -5.89 5.75
N ASN A 119 -27.57 -7.14 5.83
CA ASN A 119 -28.07 -8.26 5.04
C ASN A 119 -28.29 -9.49 5.94
N PRO A 120 -29.29 -9.47 6.84
CA PRO A 120 -29.47 -10.51 7.86
C PRO A 120 -29.76 -11.92 7.29
N ASN A 121 -30.21 -12.01 6.04
CA ASN A 121 -30.49 -13.27 5.36
C ASN A 121 -29.27 -13.84 4.61
N LEU A 122 -28.18 -13.08 4.48
CA LEU A 122 -26.96 -13.52 3.82
C LEU A 122 -26.13 -14.35 4.81
N ARG A 123 -25.80 -15.59 4.45
CA ARG A 123 -24.91 -16.44 5.24
C ARG A 123 -23.47 -16.08 4.93
N VAL A 124 -22.83 -15.37 5.87
CA VAL A 124 -21.42 -14.94 5.83
C VAL A 124 -20.70 -15.40 7.08
#